data_AF-A0A2K4L128-F1
#
_entry.id   AF-A0A2K4L128-F1
#
_cell.length_a   1.000
_cell.length_b   1.000
_cell.length_c   1.000
_cell.angle_alpha   90.00
_cell.angle_beta   90.00
_cell.angle_gamma   90.00
#
_symmetry.space_group_name_H-M   'P 1'
#
loop_
_entity.id
_entity.type
_entity.pdbx_description
1 polymer ?
#
loop_
_entity_poly.entity_id
_entity_poly.type
_entity_poly.pdbx_seq_one_letter_code
_entity_poly.pdbx_strand_id
1 'polypeptide(L)'
;MSSSADLRAATDLGLPVGVVATLLTTRQIFLTLPKHLNAGGKLFVDSGAFSAFQKRTTVDWEKVFQTYETLINQTAQSGNLSIVAPDVVGDQVSTLELWAEHAHRVRNWVEAGARVIVPLQVGRLSAGDLLEEAFKLFGTRKVCAGVPSNLAAMTANDAATIRHGDFHILGRVVLTVDLAEKVLAILISNPDAQLTADANWLRARTARISSLARDLPRSSLPFDCRRSRAIKELLLADGYHLQARQTERAPRVQSAC
;
A
#
# COMPACT_ATOMS: atom_id res chain seq x y z
N MET A 1 10.58 -9.28 -0.24
CA MET A 1 9.56 -10.14 -0.88
C MET A 1 8.96 -11.05 0.16
N SER A 2 7.62 -11.08 0.27
CA SER A 2 6.94 -12.23 0.85
C SER A 2 6.99 -13.36 -0.19
N SER A 3 7.26 -14.60 0.23
CA SER A 3 7.35 -15.73 -0.70
C SER A 3 5.99 -15.99 -1.38
N SER A 4 5.94 -16.72 -2.51
CA SER A 4 4.66 -17.10 -3.14
C SER A 4 3.70 -17.83 -2.18
N ALA A 5 4.24 -18.51 -1.16
CA ALA A 5 3.46 -19.14 -0.10
C ALA A 5 2.86 -18.12 0.89
N ASP A 6 3.56 -17.02 1.14
CA ASP A 6 3.12 -15.94 2.04
C ASP A 6 1.95 -15.18 1.41
N LEU A 7 2.08 -14.85 0.12
CA LEU A 7 1.01 -14.23 -0.65
C LEU A 7 -0.25 -15.11 -0.64
N ARG A 8 -0.09 -16.41 -0.93
CA ARG A 8 -1.20 -17.36 -0.94
C ARG A 8 -1.90 -17.43 0.41
N ALA A 9 -1.13 -17.57 1.50
CA ALA A 9 -1.70 -17.64 2.84
C ALA A 9 -2.49 -16.36 3.20
N ALA A 10 -1.97 -15.18 2.84
CA ALA A 10 -2.65 -13.92 3.08
C ALA A 10 -3.94 -13.79 2.24
N THR A 11 -3.91 -14.17 0.96
CA THR A 11 -5.09 -14.11 0.09
C THR A 11 -6.15 -15.13 0.48
N ASP A 12 -5.76 -16.34 0.89
CA ASP A 12 -6.70 -17.37 1.35
C ASP A 12 -7.48 -16.92 2.60
N LEU A 13 -6.86 -16.07 3.42
CA LEU A 13 -7.45 -15.52 4.65
C LEU A 13 -8.14 -14.17 4.44
N GLY A 14 -8.22 -13.66 3.20
CA GLY A 14 -8.86 -12.37 2.89
C GLY A 14 -8.14 -11.15 3.48
N LEU A 15 -6.87 -11.28 3.84
CA LEU A 15 -6.12 -10.21 4.51
C LEU A 15 -5.63 -9.15 3.52
N PRO A 16 -5.39 -7.90 3.97
CA PRO A 16 -4.70 -6.91 3.15
C PRO A 16 -3.32 -7.40 2.69
N VAL A 17 -3.04 -7.27 1.40
CA VAL A 17 -1.82 -7.76 0.76
C VAL A 17 -1.02 -6.58 0.18
N GLY A 18 0.30 -6.58 0.38
CA GLY A 18 1.23 -5.68 -0.30
C GLY A 18 2.14 -6.45 -1.26
N VAL A 19 2.27 -5.99 -2.51
CA VAL A 19 3.13 -6.59 -3.54
C VAL A 19 3.88 -5.51 -4.32
N VAL A 20 4.88 -5.91 -5.10
CA VAL A 20 5.65 -5.03 -5.99
C VAL A 20 5.37 -5.43 -7.42
N ALA A 21 4.92 -4.49 -8.25
CA ALA A 21 4.45 -4.75 -9.62
C ALA A 21 5.47 -5.54 -10.46
N THR A 22 6.74 -5.12 -10.42
CA THR A 22 7.82 -5.72 -11.22
C THR A 22 8.19 -7.16 -10.82
N LEU A 23 7.74 -7.62 -9.64
CA LEU A 23 8.07 -8.94 -9.08
C LEU A 23 6.91 -9.94 -9.19
N LEU A 24 5.76 -9.51 -9.74
CA LEU A 24 4.62 -10.38 -9.92
C LEU A 24 4.78 -11.31 -11.12
N THR A 25 4.26 -12.53 -10.96
CA THR A 25 4.13 -13.53 -12.02
C THR A 25 2.80 -13.37 -12.75
N THR A 26 2.71 -13.84 -13.99
CA THR A 26 1.46 -13.85 -14.78
C THR A 26 0.31 -14.52 -14.01
N ARG A 27 0.58 -15.64 -13.31
CA ARG A 27 -0.44 -16.31 -12.49
C ARG A 27 -0.99 -15.41 -11.38
N GLN A 28 -0.14 -14.62 -10.73
CA GLN A 28 -0.57 -13.72 -9.67
C GLN A 28 -1.41 -12.57 -10.22
N ILE A 29 -0.97 -11.98 -11.33
CA ILE A 29 -1.64 -10.85 -11.99
C ILE A 29 -3.02 -11.27 -12.52
N PHE A 30 -3.12 -12.44 -13.16
CA PHE A 30 -4.34 -12.84 -13.87
C PHE A 30 -5.32 -13.67 -13.04
N LEU A 31 -4.88 -14.30 -11.95
CA LEU A 31 -5.72 -15.23 -11.18
C LEU A 31 -5.75 -14.90 -9.69
N THR A 32 -4.59 -14.89 -9.02
CA THR A 32 -4.55 -14.80 -7.56
C THR A 32 -5.06 -13.45 -7.05
N LEU A 33 -4.55 -12.34 -7.59
CA LEU A 33 -4.85 -11.00 -7.11
C LEU A 33 -6.26 -10.52 -7.51
N PRO A 34 -6.74 -10.73 -8.76
CA PRO A 34 -8.12 -10.41 -9.10
C PRO A 34 -9.14 -11.18 -8.26
N LYS A 35 -8.90 -12.49 -8.01
CA LYS A 35 -9.76 -13.29 -7.13
C LYS A 35 -9.81 -12.74 -5.70
N HIS A 36 -8.65 -12.32 -5.16
CA HIS A 36 -8.57 -11.70 -3.83
C HIS A 36 -9.37 -10.40 -3.75
N LEU A 37 -9.20 -9.51 -4.73
CA LEU A 37 -9.94 -8.25 -4.82
C LEU A 37 -11.45 -8.47 -4.93
N ASN A 38 -11.88 -9.40 -5.81
CA ASN A 38 -13.29 -9.73 -6.01
C ASN A 38 -13.94 -10.38 -4.78
N ALA A 39 -13.15 -10.98 -3.89
CA ALA A 39 -13.61 -11.49 -2.59
C ALA A 39 -13.69 -10.39 -1.50
N GLY A 40 -13.45 -9.12 -1.86
CA GLY A 40 -13.43 -7.99 -0.93
C GLY A 40 -12.08 -7.74 -0.25
N GLY A 41 -11.04 -8.49 -0.64
CA GLY A 41 -9.69 -8.32 -0.12
C GLY A 41 -9.05 -7.01 -0.59
N LYS A 42 -8.22 -6.40 0.27
CA LYS A 42 -7.47 -5.18 -0.07
C LYS A 42 -6.10 -5.50 -0.65
N LEU A 43 -5.67 -4.75 -1.65
CA LEU A 43 -4.39 -4.92 -2.33
C LEU A 43 -3.67 -3.58 -2.46
N PHE A 44 -2.42 -3.53 -2.02
CA PHE A 44 -1.47 -2.46 -2.28
C PHE A 44 -0.39 -2.96 -3.25
N VAL A 45 -0.15 -2.21 -4.33
CA VAL A 45 0.87 -2.51 -5.33
C VAL A 45 1.85 -1.34 -5.41
N ASP A 46 3.07 -1.58 -4.93
CA ASP A 46 4.21 -0.68 -5.07
C ASP A 46 4.80 -0.80 -6.49
N SER A 47 5.26 0.31 -7.06
CA SER A 47 5.97 0.34 -8.34
C SER A 47 7.31 -0.40 -8.25
N GLY A 48 7.93 -0.40 -7.08
CA GLY A 48 9.30 -0.87 -6.85
C GLY A 48 10.36 0.20 -7.08
N ALA A 49 9.98 1.46 -7.31
CA ALA A 49 10.89 2.56 -7.61
C ALA A 49 11.98 2.74 -6.53
N PHE A 50 11.60 2.67 -5.24
CA PHE A 50 12.56 2.74 -4.15
C PHE A 50 13.59 1.59 -4.16
N SER A 51 13.14 0.36 -4.47
CA SER A 51 14.05 -0.79 -4.56
C SER A 51 15.00 -0.67 -5.76
N ALA A 52 14.51 -0.12 -6.88
CA ALA A 52 15.32 0.13 -8.07
C ALA A 52 16.38 1.22 -7.79
N PHE A 53 15.99 2.30 -7.12
CA PHE A 53 16.89 3.36 -6.65
C PHE A 53 18.01 2.81 -5.75
N GLN A 54 17.67 2.01 -4.74
CA GLN A 54 18.67 1.38 -3.85
C GLN A 54 19.67 0.50 -4.61
N LYS A 55 19.23 -0.16 -5.67
CA LYS A 55 20.06 -1.04 -6.51
C LYS A 55 20.74 -0.29 -7.66
N ARG A 56 20.48 1.01 -7.83
CA ARG A 56 20.95 1.82 -8.97
C ARG A 56 20.54 1.21 -10.32
N THR A 57 19.32 0.72 -10.39
CA THR A 57 18.70 0.18 -11.60
C THR A 57 17.51 1.05 -12.02
N THR A 58 17.16 1.02 -13.30
CA THR A 58 15.97 1.71 -13.81
C THR A 58 14.69 0.93 -13.49
N VAL A 59 13.57 1.64 -13.37
CA VAL A 59 12.24 1.04 -13.26
C VAL A 59 11.72 0.79 -14.68
N ASP A 60 11.22 -0.42 -14.92
CA ASP A 60 10.47 -0.72 -16.14
C ASP A 60 9.01 -0.24 -15.95
N TRP A 61 8.78 1.03 -16.27
CA TRP A 61 7.48 1.68 -16.08
C TRP A 61 6.37 1.04 -16.90
N GLU A 62 6.66 0.60 -18.12
CA GLU A 62 5.66 -0.03 -18.95
C GLU A 62 5.18 -1.36 -18.35
N LYS A 63 6.10 -2.17 -17.79
CA LYS A 63 5.71 -3.36 -17.03
C LYS A 63 4.87 -3.02 -15.79
N VAL A 64 5.21 -1.95 -15.08
CA VAL A 64 4.43 -1.48 -13.92
C VAL A 64 3.02 -1.08 -14.35
N PHE A 65 2.89 -0.27 -15.40
CA PHE A 65 1.60 0.19 -15.91
C PHE A 65 0.74 -0.96 -16.43
N GLN A 66 1.31 -1.89 -17.19
CA GLN A 66 0.61 -3.10 -17.63
C GLN A 66 0.09 -3.92 -16.46
N THR A 67 0.86 -4.02 -15.38
CA THR A 67 0.44 -4.72 -14.16
C THR A 67 -0.75 -4.02 -13.52
N TYR A 68 -0.70 -2.70 -13.36
CA TYR A 68 -1.80 -1.91 -12.78
C TYR A 68 -3.06 -2.03 -13.64
N GLU A 69 -2.95 -1.78 -14.94
CA GLU A 69 -4.06 -1.80 -15.89
C GLU A 69 -4.68 -3.19 -15.98
N THR A 70 -3.88 -4.25 -15.96
CA THR A 70 -4.40 -5.63 -15.93
C THR A 70 -5.21 -5.89 -14.66
N LEU A 71 -4.70 -5.48 -13.50
CA LEU A 71 -5.41 -5.67 -12.23
C LEU A 71 -6.72 -4.89 -12.18
N ILE A 72 -6.70 -3.62 -12.63
CA ILE A 72 -7.89 -2.76 -12.74
C ILE A 72 -8.93 -3.40 -13.65
N ASN A 73 -8.52 -3.90 -14.82
CA ASN A 73 -9.44 -4.46 -15.81
C ASN A 73 -9.98 -5.85 -15.47
N GLN A 74 -9.40 -6.55 -14.49
CA GLN A 74 -9.77 -7.92 -14.12
C GLN A 74 -10.52 -8.04 -12.80
N THR A 75 -10.74 -6.91 -12.12
CA THR A 75 -11.48 -6.86 -10.86
C THR A 75 -12.76 -6.05 -11.03
N ALA A 76 -13.83 -6.46 -10.35
CA ALA A 76 -15.03 -5.66 -10.17
C ALA A 76 -14.90 -4.70 -8.95
N GLN A 77 -13.84 -4.85 -8.15
CA GLN A 77 -13.64 -4.17 -6.87
C GLN A 77 -12.36 -3.31 -6.88
N SER A 78 -12.21 -2.46 -7.89
CA SER A 78 -11.04 -1.56 -8.02
C SER A 78 -10.85 -0.61 -6.83
N GLY A 79 -11.92 -0.30 -6.09
CA GLY A 79 -11.85 0.49 -4.85
C GLY A 79 -11.00 -0.13 -3.74
N ASN A 80 -10.75 -1.44 -3.80
CA ASN A 80 -9.86 -2.14 -2.86
C ASN A 80 -8.40 -2.20 -3.34
N LEU A 81 -8.10 -1.68 -4.53
CA LEU A 81 -6.77 -1.61 -5.11
C LEU A 81 -6.14 -0.24 -4.86
N SER A 82 -5.01 -0.22 -4.16
CA SER A 82 -4.14 0.95 -4.03
C SER A 82 -2.87 0.74 -4.87
N ILE A 83 -2.51 1.72 -5.68
CA ILE A 83 -1.31 1.70 -6.54
C ILE A 83 -0.49 2.96 -6.35
N VAL A 84 0.82 2.89 -6.51
CA VAL A 84 1.72 4.05 -6.38
C VAL A 84 1.94 4.68 -7.76
N ALA A 85 1.68 5.99 -7.87
CA ALA A 85 1.95 6.79 -9.06
C ALA A 85 3.45 6.79 -9.40
N PRO A 86 3.83 6.95 -10.68
CA PRO A 86 5.22 6.82 -11.09
C PRO A 86 6.10 7.95 -10.53
N ASP A 87 7.35 7.67 -10.15
CA ASP A 87 8.25 8.68 -9.58
C ASP A 87 9.73 8.38 -9.83
N VAL A 88 10.54 9.43 -9.84
CA VAL A 88 12.00 9.33 -9.81
C VAL A 88 12.46 9.70 -8.40
N VAL A 89 12.79 8.68 -7.62
CA VAL A 89 13.13 8.82 -6.20
C VAL A 89 14.30 9.79 -6.01
N GLY A 90 14.05 10.88 -5.29
CA GLY A 90 15.05 11.90 -4.99
C GLY A 90 15.24 12.95 -6.09
N ASP A 91 14.42 12.91 -7.15
CA ASP A 91 14.42 13.89 -8.23
C ASP A 91 13.00 14.37 -8.51
N GLN A 92 12.65 15.49 -7.88
CA GLN A 92 11.34 16.11 -7.99
C GLN A 92 11.06 16.64 -9.41
N VAL A 93 12.08 17.06 -10.17
CA VAL A 93 11.90 17.60 -11.53
C VAL A 93 11.55 16.46 -12.47
N SER A 94 12.37 15.41 -12.49
CA SER A 94 12.11 14.23 -13.31
C SER A 94 10.80 13.53 -12.95
N THR A 95 10.37 13.61 -11.68
CA THR A 95 9.06 13.09 -11.26
C THR A 95 7.91 13.90 -11.85
N LEU A 96 7.99 15.22 -11.88
CA LEU A 96 6.97 16.06 -12.51
C LEU A 96 6.88 15.83 -14.02
N GLU A 97 8.01 15.64 -14.69
CA GLU A 97 8.07 15.28 -16.11
C GLU A 97 7.38 13.93 -16.37
N LEU A 98 7.69 12.92 -15.54
CA LEU A 98 7.08 11.60 -15.62
C LEU A 98 5.57 11.62 -15.32
N TRP A 99 5.12 12.47 -14.40
CA TRP A 99 3.70 12.71 -14.14
C TRP A 99 3.01 13.39 -15.32
N ALA A 100 3.64 14.38 -15.93
CA ALA A 100 3.08 15.06 -17.10
C ALA A 100 2.94 14.10 -18.30
N GLU A 101 3.96 13.26 -18.54
CA GLU A 101 3.94 12.24 -19.60
C GLU A 101 2.81 11.23 -19.41
N HIS A 102 2.56 10.80 -18.17
CA HIS A 102 1.62 9.72 -17.88
C HIS A 102 0.32 10.18 -17.17
N ALA A 103 0.05 11.48 -17.14
CA ALA A 103 -1.08 12.07 -16.42
C ALA A 103 -2.43 11.44 -16.84
N HIS A 104 -2.59 11.17 -18.13
CA HIS A 104 -3.80 10.52 -18.66
C HIS A 104 -3.99 9.11 -18.11
N ARG A 105 -2.93 8.30 -18.01
CA ARG A 105 -3.00 6.95 -17.43
C ARG A 105 -3.38 7.02 -15.95
N VAL A 106 -2.75 7.91 -15.20
CA VAL A 106 -3.05 8.12 -13.78
C VAL A 106 -4.52 8.50 -13.57
N ARG A 107 -5.03 9.45 -14.37
CA ARG A 107 -6.44 9.85 -14.33
C ARG A 107 -7.37 8.67 -14.59
N ASN A 108 -7.09 7.86 -15.62
CA ASN A 108 -7.90 6.70 -15.95
C ASN A 108 -7.91 5.66 -14.82
N TRP A 109 -6.79 5.45 -14.12
CA TRP A 109 -6.77 4.54 -12.97
C TRP A 109 -7.67 5.05 -11.83
N VAL A 110 -7.65 6.36 -11.55
CA VAL A 110 -8.53 6.99 -10.56
C VAL A 110 -9.99 6.86 -10.96
N GLU A 111 -10.32 7.13 -12.23
CA GLU A 111 -11.70 7.02 -12.77
C GLU A 111 -12.21 5.59 -12.76
N ALA A 112 -11.33 4.60 -12.98
CA ALA A 112 -11.64 3.19 -12.83
C ALA A 112 -11.79 2.75 -11.36
N GLY A 113 -11.62 3.66 -10.40
CA GLY A 113 -11.85 3.46 -8.98
C GLY A 113 -10.64 3.00 -8.18
N ALA A 114 -9.45 2.90 -8.80
CA ALA A 114 -8.23 2.59 -8.06
C ALA A 114 -7.81 3.77 -7.18
N ARG A 115 -7.36 3.48 -5.95
CA ARG A 115 -6.78 4.50 -5.06
C ARG A 115 -5.33 4.74 -5.45
N VAL A 116 -5.08 5.79 -6.23
CA VAL A 116 -3.72 6.17 -6.62
C VAL A 116 -3.03 6.95 -5.50
N ILE A 117 -1.90 6.46 -5.03
CA ILE A 117 -1.04 7.10 -4.03
C ILE A 117 0.05 7.88 -4.77
N VAL A 118 0.08 9.19 -4.57
CA VAL A 118 1.08 10.10 -5.14
C VAL A 118 2.29 10.15 -4.20
N PRO A 119 3.44 9.58 -4.56
CA PRO A 119 4.61 9.62 -3.70
C PRO A 119 5.15 11.06 -3.66
N LEU A 120 5.02 11.70 -2.50
CA LEU A 120 5.55 13.03 -2.26
C LEU A 120 7.01 12.94 -1.85
N GLN A 121 7.80 13.91 -2.31
CA GLN A 121 9.21 14.00 -2.02
C GLN A 121 9.63 15.46 -1.87
N VAL A 122 10.61 15.69 -1.01
CA VAL A 122 11.25 17.00 -0.85
C VAL A 122 12.00 17.39 -2.13
N GLY A 123 12.14 18.70 -2.35
CA GLY A 123 12.87 19.24 -3.49
C GLY A 123 12.75 20.75 -3.55
N ARG A 124 12.51 21.27 -4.75
CA ARG A 124 12.26 22.71 -4.96
C ARG A 124 10.91 23.15 -4.39
N LEU A 125 9.90 22.31 -4.55
CA LEU A 125 8.56 22.50 -4.00
C LEU A 125 8.46 21.84 -2.63
N SER A 126 7.64 22.44 -1.75
CA SER A 126 7.20 21.78 -0.52
C SER A 126 6.34 20.55 -0.86
N ALA A 127 6.15 19.64 0.10
CA ALA A 127 5.29 18.49 -0.10
C ALA A 127 3.84 18.87 -0.45
N GLY A 128 3.32 19.96 0.15
CA GLY A 128 2.00 20.51 -0.16
C GLY A 128 1.91 21.07 -1.57
N ASP A 129 2.90 21.87 -1.99
CA ASP A 129 2.94 22.44 -3.34
C ASP A 129 3.09 21.35 -4.41
N LEU A 130 3.91 20.33 -4.14
CA LEU A 130 4.07 19.19 -5.05
C LEU A 130 2.75 18.42 -5.22
N LEU A 131 1.97 18.26 -4.15
CA LEU A 131 0.66 17.63 -4.24
C LEU A 131 -0.33 18.47 -5.06
N GLU A 132 -0.29 19.80 -4.92
CA GLU A 132 -1.12 20.69 -5.75
C GLU A 132 -0.72 20.62 -7.24
N GLU A 133 0.56 20.49 -7.56
CA GLU A 133 1.00 20.21 -8.93
C GLU A 133 0.49 18.86 -9.45
N ALA A 134 0.50 17.81 -8.60
CA ALA A 134 -0.08 16.52 -8.96
C ALA A 134 -1.58 16.64 -9.30
N PHE A 135 -2.35 17.41 -8.51
CA PHE A 135 -3.77 17.64 -8.79
C PHE A 135 -4.00 18.33 -10.14
N LYS A 136 -3.16 19.32 -10.48
CA LYS A 136 -3.22 20.03 -11.76
C LYS A 136 -2.92 19.09 -12.93
N LEU A 137 -1.82 18.34 -12.84
CA LEU A 137 -1.39 17.42 -13.90
C LEU A 137 -2.42 16.30 -14.09
N PHE A 138 -2.85 15.64 -13.02
CA PHE A 138 -3.80 14.54 -13.09
C PHE A 138 -5.24 15.00 -13.34
N GLY A 139 -5.55 16.28 -13.14
CA GLY A 139 -6.89 16.85 -13.34
C GLY A 139 -7.91 16.35 -12.30
N THR A 140 -7.45 15.88 -11.14
CA THR A 140 -8.31 15.34 -10.09
C THR A 140 -7.65 15.46 -8.72
N ARG A 141 -8.46 15.68 -7.68
CA ARG A 141 -8.03 15.64 -6.26
C ARG A 141 -8.30 14.28 -5.61
N LYS A 142 -8.90 13.33 -6.33
CA LYS A 142 -9.26 11.99 -5.84
C LYS A 142 -8.06 11.04 -5.84
N VAL A 143 -6.94 11.50 -5.30
CA VAL A 143 -5.72 10.71 -5.11
C VAL A 143 -5.38 10.69 -3.62
N CYS A 144 -4.45 9.83 -3.21
CA CYS A 144 -3.93 9.77 -1.87
C CYS A 144 -2.54 10.43 -1.81
N ALA A 145 -2.26 11.18 -0.75
CA ALA A 145 -0.93 11.72 -0.47
C ALA A 145 -0.01 10.64 0.12
N GLY A 146 0.98 10.22 -0.65
CA GLY A 146 2.01 9.26 -0.23
C GLY A 146 3.15 9.98 0.51
N VAL A 147 3.26 9.75 1.81
CA VAL A 147 4.28 10.37 2.67
C VAL A 147 5.38 9.36 2.98
N PRO A 148 6.65 9.62 2.67
CA PRO A 148 7.72 8.68 2.94
C PRO A 148 7.95 8.54 4.45
N SER A 149 8.16 7.32 4.94
CA SER A 149 8.40 7.09 6.37
C SER A 149 9.77 7.59 6.85
N ASN A 150 10.75 7.66 5.97
CA ASN A 150 12.11 8.11 6.30
C ASN A 150 12.19 9.64 6.43
N LEU A 151 12.84 10.15 7.49
CA LEU A 151 13.05 11.57 7.72
C LEU A 151 13.97 12.20 6.66
N ALA A 152 14.97 11.47 6.17
CA ALA A 152 15.86 11.93 5.10
C ALA A 152 15.13 12.23 3.79
N ALA A 153 13.92 11.69 3.62
CA ALA A 153 13.07 11.90 2.46
C ALA A 153 12.00 13.00 2.65
N MET A 154 11.64 13.33 3.90
CA MET A 154 10.68 14.39 4.23
C MET A 154 10.69 14.70 5.73
N THR A 155 10.74 15.98 6.10
CA THR A 155 10.69 16.43 7.50
C THR A 155 9.24 16.58 8.00
N ALA A 156 9.03 16.68 9.31
CA ALA A 156 7.70 16.95 9.88
C ALA A 156 7.16 18.32 9.45
N ASN A 157 8.01 19.35 9.38
CA ASN A 157 7.62 20.69 8.91
C ASN A 157 7.15 20.67 7.46
N ASP A 158 7.85 19.93 6.59
CA ASP A 158 7.43 19.81 5.19
C ASP A 158 6.14 18.99 5.06
N ALA A 159 5.99 17.90 5.83
CA ALA A 159 4.73 17.14 5.88
C ALA A 159 3.55 17.99 6.38
N ALA A 160 3.77 18.93 7.30
CA ALA A 160 2.77 19.90 7.76
C ALA A 160 2.32 20.89 6.69
N THR A 161 2.99 20.99 5.53
CA THR A 161 2.52 21.83 4.41
C THR A 161 1.37 21.17 3.64
N ILE A 162 1.21 19.84 3.76
CA ILE A 162 0.21 19.09 3.01
C ILE A 162 -1.19 19.40 3.56
N ARG A 163 -2.12 19.74 2.66
CA ARG A 163 -3.55 19.90 2.97
C ARG A 163 -4.36 18.89 2.18
N HIS A 164 -4.76 17.80 2.83
CA HIS A 164 -5.51 16.73 2.19
C HIS A 164 -6.28 15.87 3.19
N GLY A 165 -7.24 15.07 2.71
CA GLY A 165 -8.04 14.17 3.55
C GLY A 165 -7.56 12.72 3.59
N ASP A 166 -6.68 12.31 2.67
CA ASP A 166 -6.33 10.90 2.49
C ASP A 166 -4.81 10.69 2.35
N PHE A 167 -4.20 9.99 3.31
CA PHE A 167 -2.77 9.80 3.41
C PHE A 167 -2.37 8.32 3.45
N HIS A 168 -1.18 8.06 2.93
CA HIS A 168 -0.53 6.75 3.02
C HIS A 168 0.94 6.92 3.38
N ILE A 169 1.38 6.29 4.47
CA ILE A 169 2.78 6.25 4.87
C ILE A 169 3.50 5.16 4.06
N LEU A 170 4.38 5.60 3.16
CA LEU A 170 5.16 4.75 2.26
C LEU A 170 6.42 4.22 2.95
N GLY A 171 6.67 2.93 2.78
CA GLY A 171 7.85 2.23 3.27
C GLY A 171 7.62 1.51 4.61
N ARG A 172 8.72 1.01 5.21
CA ARG A 172 8.62 0.26 6.47
C ARG A 172 8.13 1.19 7.58
N VAL A 173 6.96 0.88 8.12
CA VAL A 173 6.39 1.59 9.27
C VAL A 173 6.82 0.88 10.55
N VAL A 174 7.94 1.35 11.10
CA VAL A 174 8.23 1.24 12.53
C VAL A 174 7.99 2.65 13.06
N LEU A 175 7.15 2.78 14.10
CA LEU A 175 6.86 4.09 14.68
C LEU A 175 8.08 4.57 15.47
N THR A 176 9.00 5.22 14.76
CA THR A 176 10.10 5.97 15.35
C THR A 176 9.58 7.30 15.88
N VAL A 177 10.38 7.97 16.73
CA VAL A 177 10.07 9.33 17.20
C VAL A 177 9.83 10.26 16.01
N ASP A 178 10.75 10.24 15.04
CA ASP A 178 10.67 11.07 13.83
C ASP A 178 9.39 10.81 13.01
N LEU A 179 8.98 9.54 12.87
CA LEU A 179 7.76 9.21 12.14
C LEU A 179 6.51 9.64 12.92
N ALA A 180 6.54 9.51 14.25
CA ALA A 180 5.46 9.97 15.11
C ALA A 180 5.28 11.50 15.01
N GLU A 181 6.37 12.26 15.03
CA GLU A 181 6.35 13.72 14.84
C GLU A 181 5.77 14.10 13.46
N LYS A 182 6.17 13.39 12.41
CA LYS A 182 5.65 13.60 11.05
C LYS A 182 4.15 13.32 10.95
N VAL A 183 3.70 12.20 11.51
CA VAL A 183 2.27 11.84 11.55
C VAL A 183 1.47 12.86 12.35
N LEU A 184 2.00 13.30 13.50
CA LEU A 184 1.38 14.32 14.32
C LEU A 184 1.25 15.65 13.57
N ALA A 185 2.29 16.08 12.85
CA ALA A 185 2.28 17.29 12.04
C ALA A 185 1.20 17.26 10.95
N ILE A 186 1.00 16.10 10.31
CA ILE A 186 -0.08 15.87 9.35
C ILE A 186 -1.45 15.99 10.02
N LEU A 187 -1.66 15.31 11.16
CA LEU A 187 -2.94 15.29 11.87
C LEU A 187 -3.32 16.65 12.45
N ILE A 188 -2.35 17.42 12.96
CA ILE A 188 -2.60 18.80 13.41
C ILE A 188 -3.07 19.67 12.25
N SER A 189 -2.46 19.49 11.07
CA SER A 189 -2.78 20.26 9.88
C SER A 189 -4.04 19.77 9.16
N ASN A 190 -4.47 18.53 9.43
CA ASN A 190 -5.59 17.84 8.78
C ASN A 190 -6.31 16.95 9.82
N PRO A 191 -7.14 17.53 10.73
CA PRO A 191 -7.71 16.80 11.86
C PRO A 191 -8.56 15.57 11.49
N ASP A 192 -9.23 15.61 10.34
CA ASP A 192 -10.10 14.54 9.84
C ASP A 192 -9.42 13.60 8.84
N ALA A 193 -8.08 13.68 8.73
CA ALA A 193 -7.32 12.89 7.77
C ALA A 193 -7.42 11.39 8.02
N GLN A 194 -7.68 10.63 6.96
CA GLN A 194 -7.51 9.18 6.95
C GLN A 194 -6.05 8.84 6.73
N LEU A 195 -5.49 8.01 7.60
CA LEU A 195 -4.08 7.61 7.52
C LEU A 195 -3.95 6.10 7.40
N THR A 196 -3.25 5.67 6.37
CA THR A 196 -2.92 4.27 6.09
C THR A 196 -1.41 4.10 5.97
N ALA A 197 -0.93 2.86 5.92
CA ALA A 197 0.49 2.53 5.86
C ALA A 197 0.72 1.20 5.14
N ASP A 198 1.93 1.00 4.61
CA ASP A 198 2.34 -0.28 4.04
C ASP A 198 2.03 -1.46 4.98
N ALA A 199 1.37 -2.49 4.45
CA ALA A 199 1.07 -3.72 5.18
C ALA A 199 2.35 -4.53 5.43
N ASN A 200 3.09 -4.21 6.50
CA ASN A 200 4.37 -4.87 6.81
C ASN A 200 4.23 -6.04 7.82
N TRP A 201 3.00 -6.50 8.08
CA TRP A 201 2.69 -7.48 9.14
C TRP A 201 3.50 -8.77 9.02
N LEU A 202 3.57 -9.35 7.81
CA LEU A 202 4.31 -10.59 7.53
C LEU A 202 5.82 -10.37 7.69
N ARG A 203 6.33 -9.22 7.25
CA ARG A 203 7.76 -8.91 7.31
C ARG A 203 8.26 -8.79 8.74
N ALA A 204 7.49 -8.11 9.60
CA ALA A 204 7.78 -7.99 11.03
C ALA A 204 7.81 -9.35 11.75
N ARG A 205 7.13 -10.36 11.20
CA ARG A 205 6.98 -11.70 11.79
C ARG A 205 7.78 -12.77 11.07
N THR A 206 8.62 -12.41 10.10
CA THR A 206 9.40 -13.37 9.30
C THR A 206 10.18 -14.36 10.16
N ALA A 207 10.82 -13.90 11.24
CA ALA A 207 11.58 -14.76 12.16
C ALA A 207 10.66 -15.77 12.89
N ARG A 208 9.50 -15.32 13.37
CA ARG A 208 8.52 -16.15 14.08
C ARG A 208 7.86 -17.17 13.14
N ILE A 209 7.52 -16.75 11.92
CA ILE A 209 7.04 -17.61 10.83
C ILE A 209 8.08 -18.70 10.54
N SER A 210 9.35 -18.34 10.39
CA SER A 210 10.42 -19.31 10.13
C SER A 210 10.62 -20.29 11.28
N SER A 211 10.44 -19.86 12.53
CA SER A 211 10.50 -20.76 13.68
C SER A 211 9.35 -21.76 13.64
N LEU A 212 8.11 -21.28 13.55
CA LEU A 212 6.92 -22.13 13.55
C LEU A 212 6.91 -23.09 12.36
N ALA A 213 7.39 -22.66 11.19
CA ALA A 213 7.50 -23.52 10.01
C ALA A 213 8.48 -24.70 10.19
N ARG A 214 9.49 -24.58 11.05
CA ARG A 214 10.40 -25.71 11.36
C ARG A 214 9.71 -26.77 12.20
N ASP A 215 8.85 -26.33 13.11
CA ASP A 215 8.20 -27.18 14.10
C ASP A 215 6.96 -27.91 13.54
N LEU A 216 6.44 -27.48 12.38
CA LEU A 216 5.29 -28.10 11.75
C LEU A 216 5.60 -29.41 11.00
N PRO A 217 4.78 -30.46 11.15
CA PRO A 217 4.92 -31.70 10.40
C PRO A 217 4.63 -31.49 8.91
N ARG A 218 5.18 -32.34 8.04
CA ARG A 218 4.91 -32.27 6.58
C ARG A 218 3.42 -32.51 6.29
N SER A 219 2.84 -31.69 5.42
CA SER A 219 1.45 -31.85 4.96
C SER A 219 1.40 -32.89 3.84
N SER A 220 0.35 -33.71 3.81
CA SER A 220 0.01 -34.60 2.69
C SER A 220 -0.83 -33.88 1.62
N LEU A 221 -1.29 -32.66 1.89
CA LEU A 221 -2.10 -31.89 0.96
C LEU A 221 -1.25 -31.25 -0.15
N PRO A 222 -1.67 -31.36 -1.43
CA PRO A 222 -0.95 -30.73 -2.52
C PRO A 222 -0.91 -29.21 -2.39
N PHE A 223 0.27 -28.62 -2.63
CA PHE A 223 0.55 -27.18 -2.57
C PHE A 223 0.48 -26.52 -1.18
N ASP A 224 0.39 -27.31 -0.12
CA ASP A 224 0.41 -26.84 1.26
C ASP A 224 1.80 -27.01 1.88
N CYS A 225 2.53 -25.91 2.09
CA CYS A 225 3.89 -25.96 2.59
C CYS A 225 3.98 -25.56 4.07
N ARG A 226 5.01 -26.04 4.77
CA ARG A 226 5.21 -25.72 6.20
C ARG A 226 5.22 -24.22 6.46
N ARG A 227 5.72 -23.42 5.51
CA ARG A 227 5.71 -21.96 5.58
C ARG A 227 4.30 -21.37 5.46
N SER A 228 3.46 -21.80 4.51
CA SER A 228 2.09 -21.29 4.40
C SER A 228 1.26 -21.64 5.63
N ARG A 229 1.45 -22.84 6.20
CA ARG A 229 0.77 -23.26 7.44
C ARG A 229 1.22 -22.46 8.65
N ALA A 230 2.53 -22.26 8.83
CA ALA A 230 3.06 -21.40 9.89
C ALA A 230 2.54 -19.96 9.79
N ILE A 231 2.39 -19.45 8.57
CA ILE A 231 1.80 -18.14 8.35
C ILE A 231 0.32 -18.14 8.76
N LYS A 232 -0.46 -19.14 8.34
CA LYS A 232 -1.88 -19.28 8.73
C LYS A 232 -2.03 -19.42 10.24
N GLU A 233 -1.26 -20.27 10.89
CA GLU A 233 -1.28 -20.44 12.35
C GLU A 233 -0.87 -19.18 13.09
N LEU A 234 0.18 -18.49 12.64
CA LEU A 234 0.58 -17.23 13.26
C LEU A 234 -0.46 -16.14 13.02
N LEU A 235 -1.10 -16.10 11.85
CA LEU A 235 -2.18 -15.17 11.55
C LEU A 235 -3.43 -15.46 12.37
N LEU A 236 -3.74 -16.72 12.67
CA LEU A 236 -4.84 -17.10 13.56
C LEU A 236 -4.49 -16.82 15.03
N ALA A 237 -3.25 -17.04 15.44
CA ALA A 237 -2.79 -16.86 16.83
C ALA A 237 -2.56 -15.38 17.19
N ASP A 238 -2.03 -14.57 16.26
CA ASP A 238 -1.81 -13.13 16.44
C ASP A 238 -3.02 -12.29 15.95
N GLY A 239 -4.01 -12.89 15.27
CA GLY A 239 -5.06 -12.19 14.54
C GLY A 239 -6.39 -12.00 15.30
N TYR A 240 -6.71 -10.73 15.54
CA TYR A 240 -8.06 -10.15 15.43
C TYR A 240 -9.10 -10.31 16.57
N HIS A 241 -8.70 -10.64 17.81
CA HIS A 241 -9.60 -10.43 18.97
C HIS A 241 -9.95 -8.95 19.28
N LEU A 242 -9.38 -7.97 18.57
CA LEU A 242 -9.70 -6.56 18.76
C LEU A 242 -10.70 -5.98 17.74
N GLN A 243 -10.87 -6.57 16.54
CA GLN A 243 -11.85 -6.06 15.57
C GLN A 243 -13.24 -6.69 15.72
N ALA A 244 -13.37 -7.89 16.30
CA ALA A 244 -14.67 -8.50 16.55
C ALA A 244 -15.42 -7.91 17.77
N ARG A 245 -14.72 -7.23 18.70
CA ARG A 245 -15.35 -6.63 19.90
C ARG A 245 -15.80 -5.18 19.73
N GLN A 246 -15.41 -4.48 18.65
CA GLN A 246 -15.88 -3.12 18.38
C GLN A 246 -17.21 -3.09 17.62
N THR A 247 -17.60 -4.20 16.98
CA THR A 247 -18.93 -4.36 16.35
C THR A 247 -20.03 -4.79 17.33
N GLU A 248 -19.72 -5.11 18.59
CA GLU A 248 -20.71 -5.49 19.61
C GLU A 248 -21.01 -4.38 20.64
N ARG A 249 -20.45 -3.18 20.50
CA ARG A 249 -20.77 -2.02 21.36
C ARG A 249 -21.26 -0.82 20.54
N ALA A 250 -22.24 -1.04 19.68
CA ALA A 250 -23.15 0.05 19.32
C ALA A 250 -24.13 0.23 20.50
N PRO A 251 -24.29 1.44 21.08
CA PRO A 251 -25.36 1.67 22.04
C PRO A 251 -26.70 1.48 21.32
N ARG A 252 -27.55 0.59 21.85
CA ARG A 252 -28.95 0.53 21.45
C ARG A 252 -29.57 1.89 21.74
N VAL A 253 -29.81 2.68 20.70
CA VAL A 253 -30.71 3.82 20.77
C VAL A 253 -32.09 3.24 21.08
N GLN A 254 -32.53 3.37 22.33
CA GLN A 254 -33.93 3.16 22.67
C GLN A 254 -34.71 4.30 22.02
N SER A 255 -35.62 3.94 21.12
CA SER A 255 -36.66 4.82 20.63
C SER A 255 -37.59 5.18 21.80
N ALA A 256 -37.56 6.43 22.24
CA ALA A 256 -38.63 6.97 23.05
C ALA A 256 -39.83 7.30 22.14
N CYS A 257 -41.01 6.86 22.56
CA CYS A 257 -42.29 7.39 22.11
C CYS A 257 -42.44 8.87 22.51
#